data_AF-A0A800DNF5-F1
#
_entry.id   AF-A0A800DNF5-F1
#
_cell.length_a   1.000
_cell.length_b   1.000
_cell.length_c   1.000
_cell.angle_alpha   90.00
_cell.angle_beta   90.00
_cell.angle_gamma   90.00
#
_symmetry.space_group_name_H-M   'P 1'
#
loop_
_entity.id
_entity.type
_entity.pdbx_description
1 polymer ?
#
loop_
_entity_poly.entity_id
_entity_poly.type
_entity_poly.pdbx_seq_one_letter_code
_entity_poly.pdbx_strand_id
1 'polypeptide(L)'
;DLRIRGALSDELLPAQRLSYLGGIGTLRGYEFKQFAGDNILLLNVEYRFRFRRSGSSALVAFVDSGYTYQHEEKIDLDNVHTAIGIGLQLGDDIRIDLAQPLEEDISPALMLRLERMF
;
A
#
# COMPACT_ATOMS: atom_id res chain seq x y z
N ASP A 1 -8.00 -0.67 -10.73
CA ASP A 1 -8.38 -1.25 -9.43
C ASP A 1 -8.43 -0.12 -8.42
N LEU A 2 -9.42 -0.14 -7.56
CA LEU A 2 -9.57 0.84 -6.50
C LEU A 2 -9.89 0.07 -5.23
N ARG A 3 -9.06 0.25 -4.21
CA ARG A 3 -9.26 -0.37 -2.90
C ARG A 3 -9.23 0.70 -1.83
N ILE A 4 -10.21 0.63 -0.94
CA ILE A 4 -10.29 1.44 0.26
C ILE A 4 -10.40 0.49 1.44
N ARG A 5 -9.64 0.76 2.50
CA ARG A 5 -9.73 0.03 3.76
C ARG A 5 -9.69 1.04 4.90
N GLY A 6 -10.52 0.82 5.91
CA GLY A 6 -10.48 1.57 7.16
C GLY A 6 -10.69 0.64 8.34
N ALA A 7 -10.14 1.01 9.48
CA ALA A 7 -10.46 0.43 10.77
C ALA A 7 -10.57 1.57 11.77
N LEU A 8 -11.61 1.55 12.60
CA LEU A 8 -11.85 2.58 13.61
C LEU A 8 -12.01 1.91 14.97
N SER A 9 -11.52 2.59 16.01
CA SER A 9 -11.62 2.19 17.40
C SER A 9 -11.99 3.37 18.28
N ASP A 10 -12.95 3.14 19.17
CA ASP A 10 -13.41 4.12 20.17
C ASP A 10 -12.60 4.04 21.49
N GLU A 11 -11.51 3.27 21.48
CA GLU A 11 -10.59 3.11 22.61
C GLU A 11 -9.15 2.92 22.13
N LEU A 12 -8.19 3.14 23.05
CA LEU A 12 -6.80 2.76 22.85
C LEU A 12 -6.68 1.24 22.77
N LEU A 13 -6.09 0.73 21.68
CA LEU A 13 -5.90 -0.69 21.48
C LEU A 13 -4.57 -1.16 22.07
N PRO A 14 -4.52 -2.36 22.67
CA PRO A 14 -3.24 -2.97 23.04
C PRO A 14 -2.42 -3.26 21.77
N ALA A 15 -1.09 -3.27 21.88
CA ALA A 15 -0.18 -3.39 20.73
C ALA A 15 -0.50 -4.57 19.79
N GLN A 16 -1.03 -5.68 20.31
CA GLN A 16 -1.39 -6.88 19.54
C GLN A 16 -2.63 -6.68 18.65
N ARG A 17 -3.43 -5.64 18.91
CA ARG A 17 -4.67 -5.29 18.18
C ARG A 17 -4.54 -4.04 17.32
N LEU A 18 -3.39 -3.35 17.37
CA LEU A 18 -3.15 -2.19 16.50
C LEU A 18 -3.30 -2.57 15.04
N SER A 19 -3.81 -1.62 14.27
CA SER A 19 -3.83 -1.70 12.82
C SER A 19 -2.52 -1.16 12.26
N TYR A 20 -2.08 -1.74 11.15
CA TYR A 20 -0.77 -1.42 10.58
C TYR A 20 -0.86 -1.09 9.09
N LEU A 21 -0.06 -0.11 8.68
CA LEU A 21 0.22 0.23 7.29
C LEU A 21 1.72 0.14 7.01
N GLY A 22 2.07 -0.13 5.75
CA GLY A 22 3.45 -0.29 5.30
C GLY A 22 3.71 -1.69 4.75
N GLY A 23 4.33 -1.74 3.57
CA GLY A 23 4.70 -2.96 2.86
C GLY A 23 3.66 -3.46 1.86
N ILE A 24 3.87 -4.69 1.39
CA ILE A 24 3.08 -5.28 0.30
C ILE A 24 1.60 -5.36 0.70
N GLY A 25 0.74 -4.85 -0.18
CA GLY A 25 -0.71 -4.90 0.03
C GLY A 25 -1.24 -3.81 0.95
N THR A 26 -0.42 -2.85 1.39
CA THR A 26 -0.88 -1.61 2.04
C THR A 26 -0.24 -0.39 1.37
N LEU A 27 0.79 0.20 1.96
CA LEU A 27 1.59 1.28 1.41
C LEU A 27 2.88 0.69 0.85
N ARG A 28 2.91 0.46 -0.47
CA ARG A 28 4.12 -0.05 -1.14
C ARG A 28 5.25 0.98 -1.08
N GLY A 29 6.49 0.52 -0.95
CA GLY A 29 7.66 1.40 -0.81
C GLY A 29 8.09 1.60 0.64
N TYR A 30 7.15 1.57 1.59
CA TYR A 30 7.42 1.65 3.03
C TYR A 30 7.77 0.30 3.63
N GLU A 31 8.41 0.33 4.79
CA GLU A 31 8.74 -0.88 5.54
C GLU A 31 7.49 -1.60 6.03
N PHE A 32 7.62 -2.91 6.26
CA PHE A 32 6.50 -3.72 6.73
C PHE A 32 6.03 -3.26 8.11
N LYS A 33 4.75 -2.89 8.22
CA LYS A 33 4.14 -2.37 9.46
C LYS A 33 4.83 -1.13 10.04
N GLN A 34 5.38 -0.28 9.18
CA GLN A 34 6.05 0.96 9.58
C GLN A 34 5.13 1.90 10.38
N PHE A 35 3.84 1.95 10.05
CA PHE A 35 2.88 2.82 10.71
C PHE A 35 1.85 1.99 11.48
N ALA A 36 1.53 2.42 12.68
CA ALA A 36 0.62 1.75 13.59
C ALA A 36 -0.34 2.75 14.22
N GLY A 37 -1.60 2.35 14.38
CA GLY A 37 -2.59 3.15 15.08
C GLY A 37 -3.84 2.35 15.44
N ASP A 38 -4.61 2.90 16.38
CA ASP A 38 -5.94 2.42 16.73
C ASP A 38 -6.91 2.55 15.53
N ASN A 39 -6.71 3.61 14.77
CA ASN A 39 -7.51 3.95 13.60
C ASN A 39 -6.62 4.02 12.36
N ILE A 40 -7.10 3.49 11.24
CA ILE A 40 -6.42 3.57 9.95
C ILE A 40 -7.40 3.93 8.82
N LEU A 41 -6.86 4.60 7.81
CA LEU A 41 -7.48 4.74 6.50
C LEU A 41 -6.41 4.44 5.43
N LEU A 42 -6.79 3.68 4.42
CA LEU A 42 -5.92 3.27 3.31
C LEU A 42 -6.68 3.40 2.00
N LEU A 43 -6.03 4.02 1.03
CA LEU A 43 -6.47 4.16 -0.36
C LEU A 43 -5.39 3.60 -1.27
N ASN A 44 -5.77 2.67 -2.15
CA ASN A 44 -4.92 2.18 -3.23
C ASN A 44 -5.63 2.38 -4.56
N VAL A 45 -4.94 3.03 -5.48
CA VAL A 45 -5.41 3.24 -6.85
C VAL A 45 -4.41 2.57 -7.78
N GLU A 46 -4.88 1.64 -8.62
CA GLU A 46 -4.06 1.05 -9.67
C GLU A 46 -4.71 1.22 -11.04
N TYR A 47 -3.91 1.57 -12.02
CA TYR A 47 -4.30 1.59 -13.42
C TYR A 47 -3.46 0.59 -14.22
N ARG A 48 -4.12 -0.27 -15.00
CA ARG A 48 -3.51 -1.44 -15.65
C ARG A 48 -3.62 -1.33 -17.17
N PHE A 49 -2.49 -1.13 -17.82
CA PHE A 49 -2.35 -1.15 -19.27
C PHE A 49 -2.10 -2.57 -19.75
N ARG A 50 -3.13 -3.25 -20.23
CA ARG A 50 -3.05 -4.64 -20.71
C ARG A 50 -2.44 -4.72 -22.10
N PHE A 51 -1.49 -5.63 -22.30
CA PHE A 51 -0.90 -5.88 -23.62
C PHE A 51 -1.78 -6.81 -24.44
N ARG A 52 -2.38 -6.31 -25.52
CA ARG A 52 -3.37 -7.04 -26.35
C ARG A 52 -2.86 -8.36 -26.96
N ARG A 53 -1.54 -8.58 -27.03
CA ARG A 53 -0.91 -9.76 -27.64
C ARG A 53 -0.25 -10.72 -26.63
N SER A 54 -0.24 -10.40 -25.33
CA SER A 54 0.61 -11.08 -24.33
C SER A 54 -0.15 -11.73 -23.18
N GLY A 55 -1.41 -12.13 -23.40
CA GLY A 55 -2.26 -12.74 -22.37
C GLY A 55 -2.59 -11.77 -21.23
N SER A 56 -2.52 -12.26 -19.98
CA SER A 56 -2.83 -11.49 -18.75
C SER A 56 -1.76 -10.46 -18.34
N SER A 57 -0.71 -10.28 -19.15
CA SER A 57 0.39 -9.36 -18.84
C SER A 57 -0.04 -7.89 -18.93
N ALA A 58 0.48 -7.04 -18.03
CA ALA A 58 0.14 -5.62 -17.98
C ALA A 58 1.27 -4.77 -17.41
N LEU A 59 1.34 -3.51 -17.86
CA LEU A 59 2.03 -2.46 -17.11
C LEU A 59 1.05 -1.85 -16.12
N VAL A 60 1.47 -1.64 -14.88
CA VAL A 60 0.63 -1.12 -13.80
C VAL A 60 1.24 0.19 -13.31
N ALA A 61 0.44 1.24 -13.23
CA ALA A 61 0.79 2.44 -12.48
C ALA A 61 -0.07 2.48 -11.22
N PHE A 62 0.49 2.87 -10.09
CA PHE A 62 -0.25 2.89 -8.84
C PHE A 62 0.12 4.07 -7.94
N VAL A 63 -0.83 4.42 -7.08
CA VAL A 63 -0.68 5.36 -5.97
C VAL A 63 -1.30 4.72 -4.74
N ASP A 64 -0.55 4.71 -3.64
CA ASP A 64 -0.98 4.23 -2.35
C ASP A 64 -0.90 5.39 -1.35
N SER A 65 -1.98 5.64 -0.60
CA SER A 65 -2.02 6.69 0.41
C SER A 65 -2.70 6.17 1.67
N GLY A 66 -2.17 6.53 2.83
CA GLY A 66 -2.60 5.94 4.09
C GLY A 66 -2.34 6.84 5.28
N TYR A 67 -3.20 6.68 6.27
CA TYR A 67 -3.21 7.49 7.47
C TYR A 67 -3.47 6.61 8.68
N THR A 68 -2.72 6.84 9.76
CA THR A 68 -2.88 6.15 11.03
C THR A 68 -2.90 7.16 12.17
N TYR A 69 -3.75 6.96 13.17
CA TYR A 69 -3.78 7.81 14.36
C TYR A 69 -4.28 7.03 15.58
N GLN A 70 -3.84 7.45 16.76
CA GLN A 70 -4.35 6.91 18.02
C GLN A 70 -5.68 7.54 18.39
N HIS A 71 -6.51 6.83 19.15
CA HIS A 71 -7.84 7.32 19.54
C HIS A 71 -7.80 8.67 20.27
N GLU A 72 -6.79 8.90 21.09
CA GLU A 72 -6.62 10.14 21.87
C GLU A 72 -5.95 11.28 21.08
N GLU A 73 -5.44 11.01 19.88
CA GLU A 73 -4.75 12.00 19.05
C GLU A 73 -5.73 12.82 18.21
N LYS A 74 -5.36 14.08 17.96
CA LYS A 74 -6.10 14.90 17.00
C LYS A 74 -5.79 14.41 15.59
N ILE A 75 -6.82 14.37 14.74
CA ILE A 75 -6.64 14.06 13.33
C ILE A 75 -5.76 15.16 12.70
N ASP A 76 -4.63 14.74 12.13
CA ASP A 76 -3.67 15.59 11.45
C ASP A 76 -3.41 15.02 10.05
N LEU A 77 -3.94 15.70 9.05
CA LEU A 77 -3.83 15.27 7.65
C LEU A 77 -2.42 15.44 7.08
N ASP A 78 -1.53 16.13 7.77
CA ASP A 78 -0.12 16.23 7.37
C ASP A 78 0.63 14.90 7.58
N ASN A 79 0.10 13.99 8.42
CA ASN A 79 0.66 12.65 8.64
C ASN A 79 0.11 11.59 7.65
N VAL A 80 -0.41 12.03 6.51
CA VAL A 80 -0.80 11.12 5.43
C VAL A 80 0.44 10.68 4.65
N HIS A 81 0.72 9.39 4.69
CA HIS A 81 1.84 8.76 3.99
C HIS A 81 1.42 8.31 2.61
N THR A 82 2.18 8.69 1.58
CA THR A 82 1.84 8.42 0.18
C THR A 82 3.04 7.89 -0.59
N ALA A 83 2.82 6.84 -1.38
CA ALA A 83 3.77 6.32 -2.33
C ALA A 83 3.17 6.24 -3.73
N ILE A 84 4.02 6.41 -4.74
CA ILE A 84 3.70 6.19 -6.14
C ILE A 84 4.56 5.07 -6.70
N GLY A 85 4.13 4.42 -7.76
CA GLY A 85 4.96 3.41 -8.38
C GLY A 85 4.46 2.86 -9.68
N ILE A 86 5.31 2.01 -10.26
CA ILE A 86 5.04 1.29 -11.48
C ILE A 86 5.33 -0.19 -11.27
N GLY A 87 4.63 -1.04 -12.01
CA GLY A 87 4.78 -2.47 -11.94
C GLY A 87 4.66 -3.14 -13.29
N LEU A 88 5.34 -4.26 -13.45
CA LEU A 88 5.22 -5.14 -14.60
C LEU A 88 4.62 -6.46 -14.13
N GLN A 89 3.45 -6.78 -14.66
CA GLN A 89 2.79 -8.07 -14.47
C GLN A 89 3.05 -8.96 -15.69
N LEU A 90 3.53 -10.18 -15.44
CA LEU A 90 3.85 -11.20 -16.42
C LEU A 90 2.94 -12.40 -16.18
N GLY A 91 1.96 -12.58 -17.07
CA GLY A 91 0.91 -13.59 -16.88
C GLY A 91 0.10 -13.34 -15.60
N ASP A 92 -0.38 -14.43 -15.00
CA ASP A 92 -1.17 -14.37 -13.76
C ASP A 92 -0.33 -14.64 -12.50
N ASP A 93 0.92 -15.10 -12.66
CA ASP A 93 1.71 -15.62 -11.54
C ASP A 93 2.75 -14.65 -10.99
N ILE A 94 3.25 -13.71 -11.81
CA ILE A 94 4.42 -12.90 -11.46
C ILE A 94 4.13 -11.42 -11.62
N ARG A 95 4.47 -10.64 -10.59
CA ARG A 95 4.45 -9.19 -10.63
C ARG A 95 5.69 -8.59 -9.98
N ILE A 96 6.29 -7.62 -10.64
CA ILE A 96 7.42 -6.84 -10.12
C ILE A 96 6.96 -5.39 -10.00
N ASP A 97 7.06 -4.80 -8.81
CA ASP A 97 6.68 -3.41 -8.53
C ASP A 97 7.92 -2.61 -8.07
N LEU A 98 8.09 -1.40 -8.59
CA LEU A 98 8.99 -0.37 -8.06
C LEU A 98 8.12 0.74 -7.46
N ALA A 99 8.27 0.99 -6.16
CA ALA A 99 7.52 2.01 -5.44
C ALA A 99 8.46 3.05 -4.83
N GLN A 100 8.08 4.32 -4.96
CA GLN A 100 8.76 5.47 -4.40
C GLN A 100 7.82 6.13 -3.37
N PRO A 101 8.13 6.03 -2.07
CA PRO A 101 7.54 6.89 -1.05
C PRO A 101 7.82 8.37 -1.36
N LEU A 102 6.86 9.25 -1.05
CA LEU A 102 6.98 10.69 -1.31
C LEU A 102 7.70 11.45 -0.18
N GLU A 103 7.97 10.80 0.95
CA GLU A 103 8.84 11.35 1.99
C GLU A 103 10.30 11.37 1.53
N GLU A 104 10.97 12.50 1.78
CA GLU A 104 12.32 12.78 1.27
C GLU A 104 13.38 11.78 1.75
N ASP A 105 13.21 11.23 2.95
CA ASP A 105 14.20 10.36 3.60
C ASP A 105 14.04 8.87 3.25
N ILE A 106 13.04 8.49 2.45
CA ILE A 106 12.76 7.09 2.15
C ILE A 106 13.12 6.75 0.71
N SER A 107 14.03 5.78 0.55
CA SER A 107 14.46 5.29 -0.74
C SER A 107 13.39 4.42 -1.44
N PRO A 108 13.37 4.37 -2.78
CA PRO A 108 12.45 3.50 -3.49
C PRO A 108 12.70 2.01 -3.20
N ALA A 109 11.62 1.23 -3.16
CA ALA A 109 11.66 -0.21 -2.91
C ALA A 109 11.25 -1.00 -4.16
N LEU A 110 11.99 -2.07 -4.44
CA LEU A 110 11.65 -3.09 -5.44
C LEU A 110 10.95 -4.27 -4.74
N MET A 111 9.83 -4.71 -5.28
CA MET A 111 9.05 -5.83 -4.74
C MET A 111 8.78 -6.86 -5.84
N LEU A 112 8.92 -8.13 -5.49
CA LEU A 112 8.50 -9.26 -6.32
C LEU A 112 7.31 -9.93 -5.62
N ARG A 113 6.21 -10.10 -6.36
CA ARG A 113 5.04 -10.86 -5.92
C ARG A 113 4.86 -12.07 -6.82
N LEU A 114 4.68 -13.22 -6.18
CA LEU A 114 4.33 -14.49 -6.81
C LEU A 114 2.91 -14.83 -6.38
N GLU A 115 1.96 -14.80 -7.31
CA GLU A 115 0.57 -15.22 -7.07
C GLU A 115 0.48 -16.71 -7.44
N ARG A 116 0.55 -17.58 -6.44
CA ARG A 116 0.53 -19.03 -6.66
C ARG A 116 -0.92 -19.49 -6.89
N MET A 117 -1.24 -19.93 -8.10
CA MET A 117 -2.50 -20.62 -8.40
C MET A 117 -2.47 -22.03 -7.78
N PHE A 118 -3.44 -22.33 -6.93
CA PHE A 118 -3.81 -23.69 -6.56
C PHE A 118 -5.32 -23.83 -6.65
#